data_AF-A0A0F9EFY9-F1
#
_entry.id   AF-A0A0F9EFY9-F1
#
_cell.length_a   1.000
_cell.length_b   1.000
_cell.length_c   1.000
_cell.angle_alpha   90.00
_cell.angle_beta   90.00
_cell.angle_gamma   90.00
#
_symmetry.space_group_name_H-M   'P 1'
#
loop_
_entity.id
_entity.type
_entity.pdbx_description
1 polymer ?
#
loop_
_entity_poly.entity_id
_entity_poly.type
_entity_poly.pdbx_seq_one_letter_code
_entity_poly.pdbx_strand_id
1 'polypeptide(L)'
;WVCTAYLAQDAQMLDVIDKKLDPHIRTAQLISGASVDLIIEEHKLVGHLSDPNDITRARVPLEQLYEEIDEYWLPRSMSIRQCGKKANHGLNYGMAYGTFALWSEMDEKDAAAVCIAYHKAYPGLGRYYSRIEDELKQNRTLINCFGDKRRFLDVWDNKLLNAAYAFKPQSTVGRVTNNGMTSIYQDDSRLLQNVKVAAQVHDSVLLHVQYDTWHELSEIVHICMEYMSTPCTYHGIEFILEKEIKMGTHWGESTTGHMVTVERTGYLAEDLEKAHIASQAG
;
A
#
# COMPACT_ATOMS: atom_id res chain seq x y z
N TRP A 1 -2.23 4.87 -2.02
CA TRP A 1 -3.67 4.58 -1.85
C TRP A 1 -4.34 5.61 -0.96
N VAL A 2 -3.91 5.80 0.29
CA VAL A 2 -4.51 6.79 1.24
C VAL A 2 -4.56 8.21 0.68
N CYS A 3 -3.45 8.75 0.14
CA CYS A 3 -3.47 10.06 -0.50
C CYS A 3 -4.50 10.14 -1.64
N THR A 4 -4.65 9.07 -2.43
CA THR A 4 -5.61 9.00 -3.52
C THR A 4 -7.04 9.05 -3.00
N ALA A 5 -7.35 8.36 -1.89
CA ALA A 5 -8.66 8.40 -1.26
C ALA A 5 -9.08 9.84 -0.90
N TYR A 6 -8.19 10.58 -0.21
CA TYR A 6 -8.42 11.98 0.14
C TYR A 6 -8.49 12.90 -1.09
N LEU A 7 -7.59 12.73 -2.06
CA LEU A 7 -7.60 13.52 -3.30
C LEU A 7 -8.86 13.27 -4.14
N ALA A 8 -9.37 12.04 -4.15
CA ALA A 8 -10.56 11.65 -4.89
C ALA A 8 -11.85 12.03 -4.17
N GLN A 9 -11.82 12.11 -2.83
CA GLN A 9 -13.01 12.20 -2.00
C GLN A 9 -13.99 11.08 -2.36
N ASP A 10 -13.46 9.85 -2.47
CA ASP A 10 -14.25 8.67 -2.74
C ASP A 10 -14.76 8.09 -1.41
N ALA A 11 -16.08 7.98 -1.27
CA ALA A 11 -16.69 7.57 -0.01
C ALA A 11 -16.29 6.14 0.42
N GLN A 12 -16.15 5.20 -0.52
CA GLN A 12 -15.76 3.83 -0.20
C GLN A 12 -14.29 3.77 0.20
N MET A 13 -13.43 4.55 -0.47
CA MET A 13 -12.02 4.63 -0.07
C MET A 13 -11.83 5.28 1.30
N LEU A 14 -12.61 6.33 1.62
CA LEU A 14 -12.55 6.98 2.92
C LEU A 14 -13.10 6.07 4.03
N ASP A 15 -14.18 5.32 3.78
CA ASP A 15 -14.75 4.35 4.73
C ASP A 15 -13.73 3.28 5.16
N VAL A 16 -12.87 2.83 4.24
CA VAL A 16 -11.76 1.91 4.53
C VAL A 16 -10.77 2.52 5.52
N ILE A 17 -10.45 3.81 5.36
CA ILE A 17 -9.51 4.52 6.24
C ILE A 17 -10.15 4.69 7.62
N ASP A 18 -11.38 5.19 7.66
CA ASP A 18 -12.10 5.48 8.91
C ASP A 18 -12.29 4.22 9.76
N LYS A 19 -12.58 3.08 9.10
CA LYS A 19 -12.75 1.78 9.75
C LYS A 19 -11.45 0.98 9.88
N LYS A 20 -10.30 1.51 9.44
CA LYS A 20 -8.98 0.85 9.47
C LYS A 20 -9.00 -0.55 8.83
N LEU A 21 -9.66 -0.68 7.69
CA LEU A 21 -9.75 -1.94 6.94
C LEU A 21 -8.53 -2.11 6.02
N ASP A 22 -8.17 -3.36 5.68
CA ASP A 22 -7.17 -3.62 4.65
C ASP A 22 -7.72 -3.16 3.27
N PRO A 23 -7.10 -2.15 2.61
CA PRO A 23 -7.61 -1.60 1.37
C PRO A 23 -7.56 -2.61 0.22
N HIS A 24 -6.62 -3.57 0.23
CA HIS A 24 -6.51 -4.61 -0.79
C HIS A 24 -7.60 -5.66 -0.64
N ILE A 25 -7.90 -6.08 0.60
CA ILE A 25 -9.01 -7.00 0.88
C ILE A 25 -10.34 -6.34 0.53
N ARG A 26 -10.58 -5.09 0.95
CA ARG A 26 -11.83 -4.39 0.60
C ARG A 26 -11.99 -4.24 -0.90
N THR A 27 -10.92 -3.87 -1.60
CA THR A 27 -10.96 -3.76 -3.07
C THR A 27 -11.24 -5.11 -3.72
N ALA A 28 -10.60 -6.18 -3.23
CA ALA A 28 -10.82 -7.52 -3.71
C ALA A 28 -12.29 -7.95 -3.53
N GLN A 29 -12.87 -7.70 -2.35
CA GLN A 29 -14.29 -7.93 -2.07
C GLN A 29 -15.22 -7.18 -3.03
N LEU A 30 -14.94 -5.90 -3.28
CA LEU A 30 -15.76 -5.08 -4.18
C LEU A 30 -15.67 -5.53 -5.65
N ILE A 31 -14.57 -6.18 -6.04
CA ILE A 31 -14.36 -6.72 -7.38
C ILE A 31 -15.00 -8.11 -7.54
N SER A 32 -14.72 -9.04 -6.62
CA SER A 32 -15.14 -10.45 -6.75
C SER A 32 -16.52 -10.74 -6.18
N GLY A 33 -17.01 -9.91 -5.26
CA GLY A 33 -18.20 -10.17 -4.44
C GLY A 33 -17.93 -11.11 -3.25
N ALA A 34 -16.74 -11.70 -3.14
CA ALA A 34 -16.40 -12.68 -2.10
C ALA A 34 -16.42 -12.07 -0.69
N SER A 35 -16.75 -12.89 0.32
CA SER A 35 -16.67 -12.49 1.72
C SER A 35 -15.22 -12.21 2.16
N VAL A 36 -15.04 -11.39 3.20
CA VAL A 36 -13.71 -11.08 3.73
C VAL A 36 -12.99 -12.34 4.20
N ASP A 37 -13.70 -13.24 4.88
CA ASP A 37 -13.15 -14.49 5.39
C ASP A 37 -12.67 -15.40 4.25
N LEU A 38 -13.46 -15.53 3.18
CA LEU A 38 -13.06 -16.29 1.99
C LEU A 38 -11.79 -15.70 1.37
N ILE A 39 -11.69 -14.37 1.25
CA ILE A 39 -10.51 -13.71 0.67
C ILE A 39 -9.24 -13.96 1.51
N ILE A 40 -9.38 -13.95 2.84
CA ILE A 40 -8.26 -14.21 3.76
C ILE A 40 -7.81 -15.67 3.65
N GLU A 41 -8.75 -16.62 3.74
CA GLU A 41 -8.43 -18.05 3.67
C GLU A 41 -7.89 -18.45 2.29
N GLU A 42 -8.47 -17.92 1.22
CA GLU A 42 -7.98 -18.16 -0.14
C GLU A 42 -6.57 -17.60 -0.35
N HIS A 43 -6.27 -16.43 0.20
CA HIS A 43 -4.92 -15.89 0.11
C HIS A 43 -3.90 -16.73 0.89
N LYS A 44 -4.27 -17.34 2.02
CA LYS A 44 -3.36 -18.24 2.76
C LYS A 44 -2.99 -19.47 1.94
N LEU A 45 -3.95 -20.01 1.18
CA LEU A 45 -3.73 -21.20 0.35
C LEU A 45 -3.00 -20.88 -0.96
N VAL A 46 -3.40 -19.80 -1.65
CA VAL A 46 -2.86 -19.44 -2.95
C VAL A 46 -1.57 -18.61 -2.84
N GLY A 47 -1.46 -17.75 -1.82
CA GLY A 47 -0.28 -16.93 -1.58
C GLY A 47 0.13 -16.09 -2.78
N HIS A 48 1.29 -16.43 -3.34
CA HIS A 48 1.92 -15.80 -4.49
C HIS A 48 2.02 -16.72 -5.72
N LEU A 49 1.29 -17.83 -5.73
CA LEU A 49 1.21 -18.70 -6.91
C LEU A 49 0.69 -17.89 -8.11
N SER A 50 1.28 -18.17 -9.28
CA SER A 50 0.90 -17.57 -10.56
C SER A 50 0.49 -18.59 -11.62
N ASP A 51 0.87 -19.87 -11.45
CA ASP A 51 0.44 -20.94 -12.36
C ASP A 51 -1.05 -21.28 -12.16
N PRO A 52 -1.89 -21.25 -13.21
CA PRO A 52 -3.32 -21.50 -13.07
C PRO A 52 -3.69 -22.89 -12.55
N ASN A 53 -2.91 -23.93 -12.84
CA ASN A 53 -3.19 -25.28 -12.36
C ASN A 53 -2.82 -25.40 -10.88
N ASP A 54 -1.72 -24.79 -10.46
CA ASP A 54 -1.34 -24.71 -9.04
C ASP A 54 -2.39 -23.97 -8.22
N ILE A 55 -2.87 -22.82 -8.72
CA ILE A 55 -3.94 -22.04 -8.08
C ILE A 55 -5.22 -22.87 -7.96
N THR A 56 -5.61 -23.58 -9.03
CA THR A 56 -6.79 -24.45 -9.01
C THR A 56 -6.64 -25.52 -7.93
N ARG A 57 -5.49 -26.20 -7.86
CA ARG A 57 -5.22 -27.22 -6.83
C ARG A 57 -5.21 -26.66 -5.42
N ALA A 58 -4.67 -25.45 -5.24
CA ALA A 58 -4.62 -24.78 -3.94
C ALA A 58 -6.03 -24.40 -3.42
N ARG A 59 -7.02 -24.23 -4.29
CA ARG A 59 -8.41 -23.88 -3.92
C ARG A 59 -9.30 -25.08 -3.57
N VAL A 60 -8.90 -26.31 -3.89
CA VAL A 60 -9.67 -27.53 -3.60
C VAL A 60 -10.16 -27.61 -2.13
N PRO A 61 -9.36 -27.25 -1.10
CA PRO A 61 -9.85 -27.27 0.28
C PRO A 61 -11.00 -26.29 0.54
N LEU A 62 -11.11 -25.20 -0.23
CA LEU A 62 -12.17 -24.20 -0.05
C LEU A 62 -13.50 -24.64 -0.64
N GLU A 63 -13.50 -25.46 -1.70
CA GLU A 63 -14.73 -26.03 -2.29
C GLU A 63 -15.52 -26.84 -1.26
N GLN A 64 -14.84 -27.40 -0.26
CA GLN A 64 -15.45 -28.15 0.84
C GLN A 64 -15.96 -27.25 1.97
N LEU A 65 -15.43 -26.03 2.08
CA LEU A 65 -15.73 -25.08 3.17
C LEU A 65 -16.74 -24.02 2.76
N TYR A 66 -16.82 -23.71 1.46
CA TYR A 66 -17.66 -22.66 0.90
C TYR A 66 -18.47 -23.24 -0.27
N GLU A 67 -19.69 -23.71 0.03
CA GLU A 67 -20.58 -24.31 -0.98
C GLU A 67 -20.88 -23.36 -2.16
N GLU A 68 -20.86 -22.04 -1.91
CA GLU A 68 -21.14 -20.99 -2.90
C GLU A 68 -19.86 -20.46 -3.60
N ILE A 69 -18.70 -21.11 -3.44
CA ILE A 69 -17.44 -20.56 -3.96
C ILE A 69 -17.48 -20.34 -5.48
N ASP A 70 -18.19 -21.20 -6.20
CA ASP A 70 -18.36 -21.14 -7.66
C ASP A 70 -19.25 -19.98 -8.12
N GLU A 71 -19.98 -19.32 -7.21
CA GLU A 71 -20.77 -18.12 -7.53
C GLU A 71 -19.91 -16.86 -7.63
N TYR A 72 -18.72 -16.87 -7.03
CA TYR A 72 -17.80 -15.74 -7.05
C TYR A 72 -16.86 -15.80 -8.26
N TRP A 73 -16.53 -14.63 -8.80
CA TRP A 73 -15.45 -14.56 -9.77
C TRP A 73 -14.09 -14.64 -9.06
N LEU A 74 -13.29 -15.65 -9.41
CA LEU A 74 -11.97 -15.88 -8.85
C LEU A 74 -10.87 -15.70 -9.92
N PRO A 75 -9.85 -14.85 -9.67
CA PRO A 75 -8.75 -14.69 -10.62
C PRO A 75 -7.98 -16.00 -10.80
N ARG A 76 -7.58 -16.31 -12.04
CA ARG A 76 -6.87 -17.55 -12.37
C ARG A 76 -5.35 -17.47 -12.28
N SER A 77 -4.78 -16.26 -12.20
CA SER A 77 -3.33 -16.02 -12.19
C SER A 77 -2.79 -15.44 -10.88
N MET A 78 -3.65 -15.31 -9.86
CA MET A 78 -3.27 -14.83 -8.53
C MET A 78 -4.38 -15.11 -7.51
N SER A 79 -4.12 -14.83 -6.23
CA SER A 79 -5.15 -14.82 -5.18
C SER A 79 -6.11 -13.63 -5.33
N ILE A 80 -7.29 -13.71 -4.70
CA ILE A 80 -8.29 -12.62 -4.75
C ILE A 80 -7.69 -11.33 -4.15
N ARG A 81 -6.99 -11.46 -3.01
CA ARG A 81 -6.31 -10.31 -2.37
C ARG A 81 -5.22 -9.71 -3.26
N GLN A 82 -4.44 -10.53 -3.97
CA GLN A 82 -3.42 -10.03 -4.90
C GLN A 82 -4.07 -9.28 -6.07
N CYS A 83 -5.23 -9.71 -6.56
CA CYS A 83 -6.00 -8.96 -7.55
C CYS A 83 -6.41 -7.58 -7.03
N GLY A 84 -6.97 -7.51 -5.82
CA GLY A 84 -7.28 -6.23 -5.17
C GLY A 84 -6.04 -5.34 -4.96
N LYS A 85 -4.89 -5.94 -4.62
CA LYS A 85 -3.60 -5.24 -4.52
C LYS A 85 -3.15 -4.66 -5.86
N LYS A 86 -3.09 -5.49 -6.90
CA LYS A 86 -2.69 -5.05 -8.25
C LYS A 86 -3.64 -3.96 -8.77
N ALA A 87 -4.95 -4.16 -8.63
CA ALA A 87 -5.97 -3.17 -8.99
C ALA A 87 -5.72 -1.83 -8.29
N ASN A 88 -5.48 -1.83 -6.98
CA ASN A 88 -5.15 -0.62 -6.22
C ASN A 88 -3.88 0.09 -6.71
N HIS A 89 -2.85 -0.62 -7.14
CA HIS A 89 -1.62 0.00 -7.61
C HIS A 89 -1.72 0.55 -9.03
N GLY A 90 -2.38 -0.18 -9.94
CA GLY A 90 -2.51 0.23 -11.33
C GLY A 90 -3.63 1.23 -11.58
N LEU A 91 -4.84 0.90 -11.11
CA LEU A 91 -6.07 1.56 -11.54
C LEU A 91 -6.35 2.89 -10.84
N ASN A 92 -5.69 3.14 -9.69
CA ASN A 92 -5.65 4.46 -9.03
C ASN A 92 -5.05 5.57 -9.90
N TYR A 93 -4.28 5.20 -10.93
CA TYR A 93 -3.51 6.13 -11.75
C TYR A 93 -3.84 5.99 -13.25
N GLY A 94 -5.07 5.59 -13.58
CA GLY A 94 -5.58 5.59 -14.96
C GLY A 94 -4.99 4.49 -15.86
N MET A 95 -4.42 3.42 -15.31
CA MET A 95 -3.94 2.30 -16.12
C MET A 95 -5.08 1.70 -16.95
N ALA A 96 -4.88 1.61 -18.27
CA ALA A 96 -5.85 1.03 -19.18
C ALA A 96 -5.87 -0.51 -19.05
N TYR A 97 -7.02 -1.13 -19.36
CA TYR A 97 -7.22 -2.58 -19.15
C TYR A 97 -6.19 -3.45 -19.86
N GLY A 98 -5.75 -3.10 -21.08
CA GLY A 98 -4.75 -3.89 -21.81
C GLY A 98 -3.37 -3.85 -21.15
N THR A 99 -2.99 -2.68 -20.61
CA THR A 99 -1.77 -2.55 -19.79
C THR A 99 -1.92 -3.27 -18.46
N PHE A 100 -3.11 -3.21 -17.85
CA PHE A 100 -3.42 -3.94 -16.62
C PHE A 100 -3.29 -5.45 -16.86
N ALA A 101 -3.89 -5.98 -17.93
CA ALA A 101 -3.82 -7.39 -18.32
C ALA A 101 -2.38 -7.90 -18.41
N LEU A 102 -1.54 -7.17 -19.15
CA LEU A 102 -0.12 -7.50 -19.31
C LEU A 102 0.64 -7.45 -18.00
N TRP A 103 0.47 -6.38 -17.22
CA TRP A 103 1.18 -6.18 -15.96
C TRP A 103 0.72 -7.14 -14.85
N SER A 104 -0.56 -7.51 -14.87
CA SER A 104 -1.15 -8.41 -13.90
C SER A 104 -1.01 -9.88 -14.30
N GLU A 105 -0.56 -10.17 -15.53
CA GLU A 105 -0.50 -11.50 -16.13
C GLU A 105 -1.87 -12.18 -16.11
N MET A 106 -2.90 -11.49 -16.61
CA MET A 106 -4.25 -12.04 -16.69
C MET A 106 -4.83 -11.87 -18.10
N ASP A 107 -5.82 -12.69 -18.44
CA ASP A 107 -6.54 -12.58 -19.70
C ASP A 107 -7.22 -11.21 -19.84
N GLU A 108 -7.20 -10.62 -21.03
CA GLU A 108 -7.75 -9.27 -21.27
C GLU A 108 -9.22 -9.15 -20.88
N LYS A 109 -10.01 -10.23 -21.05
CA LYS A 109 -11.42 -10.27 -20.66
C LYS A 109 -11.58 -10.08 -19.15
N ASP A 110 -10.77 -10.78 -18.37
CA ASP A 110 -10.79 -10.68 -16.91
C ASP A 110 -10.26 -9.32 -16.45
N ALA A 111 -9.18 -8.82 -17.08
CA ALA A 111 -8.65 -7.49 -16.81
C ALA A 111 -9.70 -6.39 -17.05
N ALA A 112 -10.45 -6.48 -18.16
CA ALA A 112 -11.51 -5.53 -18.47
C ALA A 112 -12.63 -5.58 -17.40
N ALA A 113 -13.05 -6.78 -16.98
CA ALA A 113 -14.05 -6.94 -15.93
C ALA A 113 -13.57 -6.35 -14.60
N VAL A 114 -12.32 -6.60 -14.20
CA VAL A 114 -11.69 -6.02 -13.00
C VAL A 114 -11.65 -4.50 -13.08
N CYS A 115 -11.22 -3.93 -14.21
CA CYS A 115 -11.16 -2.48 -14.39
C CYS A 115 -12.54 -1.83 -14.25
N ILE A 116 -13.57 -2.43 -14.87
CA ILE A 116 -14.96 -1.96 -14.77
C ILE A 116 -15.44 -2.03 -13.32
N ALA A 117 -15.25 -3.17 -12.65
CA ALA A 117 -15.67 -3.35 -11.26
C ALA A 117 -14.96 -2.35 -10.33
N TYR A 118 -13.66 -2.13 -10.52
CA TYR A 118 -12.87 -1.18 -9.73
C TYR A 118 -13.38 0.26 -9.86
N HIS A 119 -13.60 0.75 -11.09
CA HIS A 119 -14.08 2.12 -11.29
C HIS A 119 -15.57 2.29 -10.91
N LYS A 120 -16.36 1.22 -10.95
CA LYS A 120 -17.71 1.20 -10.38
C LYS A 120 -17.66 1.28 -8.85
N ALA A 121 -16.71 0.59 -8.23
CA ALA A 121 -16.52 0.60 -6.78
C ALA A 121 -16.04 1.96 -6.26
N TYR A 122 -15.21 2.66 -7.03
CA TYR A 122 -14.58 3.93 -6.65
C TYR A 122 -14.88 5.07 -7.63
N PRO A 123 -16.14 5.54 -7.72
CA PRO A 123 -16.55 6.56 -8.69
C PRO A 123 -15.87 7.93 -8.46
N GLY A 124 -15.34 8.20 -7.27
CA GLY A 124 -14.59 9.42 -6.96
C GLY A 124 -13.31 9.57 -7.77
N LEU A 125 -12.71 8.47 -8.25
CA LEU A 125 -11.53 8.50 -9.10
C LEU A 125 -11.79 9.22 -10.43
N GLY A 126 -12.96 9.06 -11.04
CA GLY A 126 -13.28 9.77 -12.29
C GLY A 126 -13.30 11.29 -12.11
N ARG A 127 -13.83 11.77 -10.98
CA ARG A 127 -13.80 13.20 -10.61
C ARG A 127 -12.38 13.67 -10.32
N TYR A 128 -11.58 12.84 -9.65
CA TYR A 128 -10.17 13.12 -9.42
C TYR A 128 -9.40 13.31 -10.73
N TYR A 129 -9.53 12.39 -11.68
CA TYR A 129 -8.87 12.46 -12.98
C TYR A 129 -9.26 13.74 -13.73
N SER A 130 -10.56 14.05 -13.79
CA SER A 130 -11.07 15.26 -14.41
C SER A 130 -10.44 16.53 -13.81
N ARG A 131 -10.34 16.61 -12.48
CA ARG A 131 -9.67 17.75 -11.80
C ARG A 131 -8.21 17.88 -12.19
N ILE A 132 -7.47 16.76 -12.23
CA ILE A 132 -6.05 16.77 -12.62
C ILE A 132 -5.89 17.22 -14.07
N GLU A 133 -6.74 16.73 -14.98
CA GLU A 133 -6.73 17.18 -16.38
C GLU A 133 -6.99 18.68 -16.50
N ASP A 134 -7.95 19.21 -15.74
CA ASP A 134 -8.27 20.64 -15.77
C ASP A 134 -7.13 21.50 -15.23
N GLU A 135 -6.45 21.06 -14.16
CA GLU A 135 -5.21 21.72 -13.68
C GLU A 135 -4.11 21.70 -14.75
N LEU A 136 -3.93 20.58 -15.45
CA LEU A 136 -2.93 20.47 -16.53
C LEU A 136 -3.27 21.37 -17.73
N LYS A 137 -4.55 21.53 -18.09
CA LYS A 137 -4.99 22.42 -19.18
C LYS A 137 -4.64 23.87 -18.91
N GLN A 138 -4.61 24.30 -17.65
CA GLN A 138 -4.32 25.69 -17.30
C GLN A 138 -2.86 26.08 -17.60
N ASN A 139 -1.89 25.31 -17.09
CA ASN A 139 -0.47 25.67 -17.21
C ASN A 139 0.49 24.47 -17.21
N ARG A 140 -0.04 23.24 -17.38
CA ARG A 140 0.71 21.98 -17.33
C ARG A 140 1.43 21.71 -16.01
N THR A 141 1.07 22.37 -14.91
CA THR A 141 1.77 22.24 -13.63
C THR A 141 0.83 21.75 -12.55
N LEU A 142 1.25 20.71 -11.82
CA LEU A 142 0.56 20.23 -10.64
C LEU A 142 1.37 20.56 -9.38
N ILE A 143 0.66 20.70 -8.26
CA ILE A 143 1.24 21.00 -6.95
C ILE A 143 0.70 20.00 -5.92
N ASN A 144 1.57 19.40 -5.12
CA ASN A 144 1.16 18.51 -4.00
C ASN A 144 0.78 19.32 -2.74
N CYS A 145 0.36 18.65 -1.66
CA CYS A 145 -0.02 19.33 -0.41
C CYS A 145 1.14 20.02 0.34
N PHE A 146 2.40 19.75 -0.04
CA PHE A 146 3.58 20.39 0.52
C PHE A 146 4.11 21.54 -0.34
N GLY A 147 3.43 21.86 -1.45
CA GLY A 147 3.84 22.92 -2.37
C GLY A 147 4.85 22.48 -3.43
N ASP A 148 5.20 21.20 -3.51
CA ASP A 148 6.10 20.68 -4.55
C ASP A 148 5.43 20.76 -5.91
N LYS A 149 6.15 21.33 -6.87
CA LYS A 149 5.62 21.60 -8.21
C LYS A 149 6.25 20.65 -9.23
N ARG A 150 5.44 20.14 -10.15
CA ARG A 150 5.92 19.43 -11.34
C ARG A 150 5.20 19.94 -12.58
N ARG A 151 5.99 20.34 -13.59
CA ARG A 151 5.48 20.71 -14.92
C ARG A 151 5.57 19.51 -15.86
N PHE A 152 4.51 19.28 -16.62
CA PHE A 152 4.31 18.13 -17.50
C PHE A 152 4.39 18.56 -18.97
N LEU A 153 5.56 18.35 -19.57
CA LEU A 153 5.89 18.84 -20.91
C LEU A 153 5.74 17.80 -22.02
N ASP A 154 5.44 16.54 -21.67
CA ASP A 154 5.22 15.48 -22.65
C ASP A 154 3.94 15.71 -23.48
N VAL A 155 3.81 14.92 -24.55
CA VAL A 155 2.64 14.90 -25.43
C VAL A 155 1.38 14.61 -24.61
N TRP A 156 0.26 15.24 -24.98
CA TRP A 156 -1.02 14.99 -24.31
C TRP A 156 -1.57 13.61 -24.71
N ASP A 157 -1.13 12.58 -24.01
CA ASP A 157 -1.55 11.19 -24.18
C ASP A 157 -1.80 10.50 -22.83
N ASN A 158 -2.20 9.23 -22.87
CA ASN A 158 -2.47 8.46 -21.65
C ASN A 158 -1.24 8.30 -20.75
N LYS A 159 -0.02 8.34 -21.30
CA LYS A 159 1.21 8.24 -20.49
C LYS A 159 1.41 9.51 -19.66
N LEU A 160 1.22 10.68 -20.26
CA LEU A 160 1.22 11.97 -19.57
C LEU A 160 0.14 11.98 -18.47
N LEU A 161 -1.09 11.59 -18.81
CA LEU A 161 -2.21 11.61 -17.89
C LEU A 161 -2.00 10.66 -16.71
N ASN A 162 -1.55 9.42 -16.95
CA ASN A 162 -1.26 8.47 -15.88
C ASN A 162 -0.16 8.97 -14.94
N ALA A 163 0.90 9.57 -15.50
CA ALA A 163 1.95 10.20 -14.69
C ALA A 163 1.43 11.40 -13.88
N ALA A 164 0.47 12.15 -14.41
CA ALA A 164 -0.16 13.27 -13.74
C ALA A 164 -1.07 12.81 -12.59
N TYR A 165 -1.89 11.78 -12.81
CA TYR A 165 -2.74 11.17 -11.77
C TYR A 165 -1.91 10.59 -10.61
N ALA A 166 -0.73 10.06 -10.89
CA ALA A 166 0.17 9.51 -9.89
C ALA A 166 0.93 10.57 -9.09
N PHE A 167 1.13 11.78 -9.64
CA PHE A 167 2.06 12.75 -9.08
C PHE A 167 1.70 13.20 -7.68
N LYS A 168 0.50 13.76 -7.45
CA LYS A 168 0.15 14.30 -6.12
C LYS A 168 0.23 13.22 -5.03
N PRO A 169 -0.35 12.01 -5.20
CA PRO A 169 -0.21 10.92 -4.23
C PRO A 169 1.24 10.51 -3.97
N GLN A 170 2.01 10.19 -5.02
CA GLN A 170 3.37 9.66 -4.86
C GLN A 170 4.35 10.70 -4.35
N SER A 171 4.23 11.94 -4.82
CA SER A 171 5.06 13.06 -4.35
C SER A 171 4.79 13.36 -2.87
N THR A 172 3.54 13.26 -2.42
CA THR A 172 3.18 13.43 -1.01
C THR A 172 3.83 12.36 -0.14
N VAL A 173 3.67 11.09 -0.52
CA VAL A 173 4.27 9.96 0.23
C VAL A 173 5.79 10.12 0.27
N GLY A 174 6.42 10.37 -0.87
CA GLY A 174 7.88 10.59 -0.94
C GLY A 174 8.34 11.76 -0.08
N ARG A 175 7.55 12.85 0.02
CA ARG A 175 7.86 13.97 0.90
C ARG A 175 7.78 13.59 2.38
N VAL A 176 6.72 12.89 2.80
CA VAL A 176 6.59 12.39 4.19
C VAL A 176 7.76 11.48 4.55
N THR A 177 8.07 10.50 3.69
CA THR A 177 9.19 9.56 3.89
C THR A 177 10.52 10.30 4.00
N ASN A 178 10.80 11.22 3.07
CA ASN A 178 12.07 11.96 3.06
C ASN A 178 12.20 12.92 4.25
N ASN A 179 11.12 13.58 4.66
CA ASN A 179 11.12 14.45 5.83
C ASN A 179 11.40 13.65 7.10
N GLY A 180 10.69 12.54 7.32
CA GLY A 180 10.91 11.71 8.50
C GLY A 180 12.32 11.08 8.52
N MET A 181 12.81 10.59 7.38
CA MET A 181 14.18 10.11 7.26
C MET A 181 15.22 11.20 7.58
N THR A 182 15.00 12.43 7.10
CA THR A 182 15.90 13.55 7.35
C THR A 182 15.90 13.92 8.83
N SER A 183 14.73 13.98 9.47
CA SER A 183 14.62 14.24 10.91
C SER A 183 15.31 13.16 11.74
N ILE A 184 15.11 11.87 11.41
CA ILE A 184 15.81 10.75 12.08
C ILE A 184 17.33 10.89 11.92
N TYR A 185 17.82 11.22 10.73
CA TYR A 185 19.26 11.35 10.46
C TYR A 185 19.90 12.55 11.17
N GLN A 186 19.14 13.65 11.32
CA GLN A 186 19.63 14.90 11.90
C GLN A 186 19.46 14.99 13.42
N ASP A 187 18.69 14.09 14.03
CA ASP A 187 18.50 14.03 15.48
C ASP A 187 19.80 13.58 16.17
N ASP A 188 20.38 14.49 16.97
CA ASP A 188 21.63 14.28 17.70
C ASP A 188 21.43 13.82 19.15
N SER A 189 20.19 13.51 19.55
CA SER A 189 19.87 13.00 20.87
C SER A 189 20.60 11.69 21.16
N ARG A 190 20.87 11.44 22.45
CA ARG A 190 21.60 10.25 22.90
C ARG A 190 21.00 8.95 22.34
N LEU A 191 19.66 8.87 22.23
CA LEU A 191 18.96 7.69 21.73
C LEU A 191 19.18 7.49 20.22
N LEU A 192 19.11 8.55 19.42
CA LEU A 192 19.17 8.47 17.95
C LEU A 192 20.61 8.38 17.42
N GLN A 193 21.63 8.67 18.23
CA GLN A 193 23.03 8.40 17.88
C GLN A 193 23.31 6.93 17.54
N ASN A 194 22.55 6.01 18.15
CA ASN A 194 22.62 4.57 17.92
C ASN A 194 21.78 4.10 16.71
N VAL A 195 21.10 5.02 16.02
CA VAL A 195 20.31 4.75 14.82
C VAL A 195 21.11 5.15 13.57
N LYS A 196 21.10 4.29 12.56
CA LYS A 196 21.68 4.55 11.24
C LYS A 196 20.62 4.30 10.16
N VAL A 197 20.42 5.29 9.30
CA VAL A 197 19.61 5.13 8.09
C VAL A 197 20.40 4.26 7.11
N ALA A 198 19.94 3.04 6.87
CA ALA A 198 20.63 2.06 6.04
C ALA A 198 20.19 2.15 4.57
N ALA A 199 18.88 2.30 4.33
CA ALA A 199 18.32 2.44 3.00
C ALA A 199 16.98 3.18 3.04
N GLN A 200 16.61 3.77 1.90
CA GLN A 200 15.26 4.23 1.63
C GLN A 200 14.76 3.51 0.38
N VAL A 201 13.61 2.85 0.50
CA VAL A 201 13.01 2.08 -0.59
C VAL A 201 11.58 2.58 -0.77
N HIS A 202 11.43 3.55 -1.66
CA HIS A 202 10.17 4.21 -1.99
C HIS A 202 9.46 4.84 -0.78
N ASP A 203 8.49 4.13 -0.19
CA ASP A 203 7.67 4.56 0.93
C ASP A 203 8.17 4.03 2.28
N SER A 204 9.31 3.34 2.30
CA SER A 204 9.92 2.74 3.50
C SER A 204 11.32 3.26 3.77
N VAL A 205 11.68 3.33 5.07
CA VAL A 205 13.03 3.63 5.55
C VAL A 205 13.51 2.43 6.35
N LEU A 206 14.67 1.90 5.98
CA LEU A 206 15.35 0.83 6.72
C LEU A 206 16.34 1.46 7.69
N LEU A 207 16.19 1.12 8.97
CA LEU A 207 17.05 1.59 10.05
C LEU A 207 17.85 0.42 10.61
N HIS A 208 19.14 0.65 10.86
CA HIS A 208 19.94 -0.19 11.75
C HIS A 208 19.97 0.48 13.11
N VAL A 209 19.52 -0.23 14.14
CA VAL A 209 19.40 0.30 15.49
C VAL A 209 20.24 -0.54 16.43
N GLN A 210 21.18 0.10 17.13
CA GLN A 210 21.85 -0.47 18.29
C GLN A 210 21.08 -0.05 19.54
N TYR A 211 20.87 -0.98 20.47
CA TYR A 211 20.13 -0.72 21.70
C TYR A 211 20.61 -1.69 22.78
N ASP A 212 20.68 -1.23 24.03
CA ASP A 212 21.10 -2.08 25.15
C ASP A 212 19.89 -2.74 25.83
N THR A 213 18.71 -2.12 25.71
CA THR A 213 17.47 -2.60 26.33
C THR A 213 16.27 -2.47 25.39
N TRP A 214 15.26 -3.32 25.58
CA TRP A 214 14.00 -3.22 24.85
C TRP A 214 13.24 -1.90 25.12
N HIS A 215 13.41 -1.32 26.30
CA HIS A 215 12.86 -0.01 26.62
C HIS A 215 13.49 1.09 25.75
N GLU A 216 14.82 1.08 25.63
CA GLU A 216 15.53 2.03 24.76
C GLU A 216 15.07 1.89 23.30
N LEU A 217 14.93 0.66 22.79
CA LEU A 217 14.42 0.42 21.44
C LEU A 217 12.99 0.96 21.28
N SER A 218 12.12 0.76 22.27
CA SER A 218 10.75 1.29 22.28
C SER A 218 10.74 2.81 22.18
N GLU A 219 11.57 3.51 22.95
CA GLU A 219 11.72 4.97 22.87
C GLU A 219 12.21 5.43 21.50
N ILE A 220 13.23 4.77 20.95
CA ILE A 220 13.76 5.04 19.60
C ILE A 220 12.65 4.88 18.55
N VAL A 221 11.89 3.79 18.62
CA VAL A 221 10.79 3.51 17.70
C VAL A 221 9.71 4.60 17.79
N HIS A 222 9.34 5.03 18.99
CA HIS A 222 8.36 6.10 19.18
C HIS A 222 8.81 7.42 18.52
N ILE A 223 10.06 7.82 18.74
CA ILE A 223 10.64 9.03 18.12
C ILE A 223 10.64 8.92 16.59
N CYS A 224 11.12 7.79 16.04
CA CYS A 224 11.11 7.56 14.59
C CYS A 224 9.69 7.63 14.01
N MET A 225 8.71 7.06 14.70
CA MET A 225 7.32 7.09 14.28
C MET A 225 6.74 8.50 14.28
N GLU A 226 7.08 9.32 15.27
CA GLU A 226 6.69 10.73 15.34
C GLU A 226 7.26 11.52 14.16
N TYR A 227 8.56 11.36 13.86
CA TYR A 227 9.17 12.02 12.70
C TYR A 227 8.54 11.62 11.36
N MET A 228 8.08 10.38 11.24
CA MET A 228 7.37 9.90 10.07
C MET A 228 5.88 10.30 10.08
N SER A 229 5.36 11.05 11.06
CA SER A 229 3.93 11.45 11.21
C SER A 229 3.64 12.85 10.64
N THR A 230 4.30 13.25 9.56
CA THR A 230 4.04 14.59 8.98
C THR A 230 2.58 14.71 8.53
N PRO A 231 1.78 15.67 9.05
CA PRO A 231 0.42 15.89 8.59
C PRO A 231 0.36 16.29 7.11
N CYS A 232 -0.63 15.77 6.41
CA CYS A 232 -0.94 16.06 5.02
C CYS A 232 -2.31 16.72 4.93
N THR A 233 -2.52 17.62 3.96
CA THR A 233 -3.81 18.30 3.80
C THR A 233 -4.24 18.30 2.34
N TYR A 234 -5.39 17.70 2.05
CA TYR A 234 -6.06 17.80 0.75
C TYR A 234 -7.51 18.23 0.95
N HIS A 235 -7.95 19.19 0.16
CA HIS A 235 -9.32 19.74 0.21
C HIS A 235 -9.77 20.21 1.61
N GLY A 236 -8.84 20.75 2.40
CA GLY A 236 -9.09 21.20 3.76
C GLY A 236 -9.23 20.09 4.80
N ILE A 237 -9.01 18.83 4.42
CA ILE A 237 -9.02 17.69 5.33
C ILE A 237 -7.57 17.32 5.65
N GLU A 238 -7.24 17.36 6.94
CA GLU A 238 -5.95 16.92 7.46
C GLU A 238 -5.95 15.40 7.71
N PHE A 239 -4.86 14.74 7.38
CA PHE A 239 -4.66 13.32 7.62
C PHE A 239 -3.18 12.99 7.80
N ILE A 240 -2.89 11.87 8.47
CA ILE A 240 -1.54 11.31 8.59
C ILE A 240 -1.51 9.97 7.85
N LEU A 241 -0.38 9.68 7.21
CA LEU A 241 -0.18 8.38 6.59
C LEU A 241 0.05 7.32 7.67
N GLU A 242 -0.74 6.25 7.59
CA GLU A 242 -0.54 5.08 8.44
C GLU A 242 0.80 4.43 8.15
N LYS A 243 1.43 3.90 9.20
CA LYS A 243 2.76 3.30 9.14
C LYS A 243 2.72 1.92 9.77
N GLU A 244 3.49 1.04 9.17
CA GLU A 244 3.75 -0.31 9.66
C GLU A 244 5.23 -0.38 10.05
N ILE A 245 5.52 -1.04 11.17
CA ILE A 245 6.88 -1.33 11.57
C ILE A 245 7.12 -2.80 11.34
N LYS A 246 8.28 -3.10 10.75
CA LYS A 246 8.82 -4.46 10.74
C LYS A 246 10.18 -4.45 11.41
N MET A 247 10.51 -5.53 12.11
CA MET A 247 11.84 -5.71 12.71
C MET A 247 12.34 -7.13 12.55
N GLY A 248 13.66 -7.27 12.51
CA GLY A 248 14.32 -8.56 12.35
C GLY A 248 15.84 -8.37 12.30
N THR A 249 16.56 -9.49 12.34
CA THR A 249 18.03 -9.50 12.30
C THR A 249 18.62 -9.43 10.89
N HIS A 250 17.80 -9.71 9.86
CA HIS A 250 18.19 -9.67 8.46
C HIS A 250 17.11 -9.01 7.60
N TRP A 251 17.54 -8.38 6.52
CA TRP A 251 16.65 -7.80 5.52
C TRP A 251 16.35 -8.82 4.43
N GLY A 252 15.08 -9.25 4.33
CA GLY A 252 14.61 -10.20 3.31
C GLY A 252 14.07 -11.51 3.90
N GLU A 253 13.64 -12.41 3.00
CA GLU A 253 13.26 -13.78 3.34
C GLU A 253 14.54 -14.61 3.46
N SER A 254 15.03 -14.79 4.69
CA SER A 254 16.14 -15.68 4.99
C SER A 254 15.66 -16.84 5.85
N THR A 255 16.36 -17.98 5.79
CA THR A 255 16.10 -19.16 6.63
C THR A 255 16.59 -19.01 8.08
N THR A 256 17.19 -17.86 8.41
CA THR A 256 17.72 -17.56 9.74
C THR A 256 17.56 -16.07 10.00
N GLY A 257 16.39 -15.65 10.47
CA GLY A 257 16.12 -14.23 10.74
C GLY A 257 15.37 -13.57 9.59
N HIS A 258 14.14 -13.11 9.84
CA HIS A 258 13.33 -12.40 8.86
C HIS A 258 12.59 -11.22 9.50
N MET A 259 12.16 -10.25 8.70
CA MET A 259 11.43 -9.09 9.21
C MET A 259 10.01 -9.49 9.59
N VAL A 260 9.65 -9.32 10.87
CA VAL A 260 8.30 -9.55 11.40
C VAL A 260 7.59 -8.22 11.60
N THR A 261 6.33 -8.15 11.18
CA THR A 261 5.47 -7.00 11.45
C THR A 261 5.18 -6.89 12.93
N VAL A 262 5.48 -5.73 13.50
CA VAL A 262 5.09 -5.37 14.86
C VAL A 262 3.65 -4.88 14.82
N GLU A 263 2.80 -5.42 15.71
CA GLU A 263 1.42 -4.98 15.80
C GLU A 263 1.32 -3.48 16.04
N ARG A 264 0.30 -2.84 15.47
CA ARG A 264 0.20 -1.37 15.44
C ARG A 264 -0.02 -0.72 16.80
N THR A 265 -0.48 -1.48 17.78
CA THR A 265 -0.57 -1.08 19.19
C THR A 265 0.66 -1.47 20.00
N GLY A 266 1.55 -2.28 19.45
CA GLY A 266 2.64 -2.95 20.14
C GLY A 266 3.99 -2.26 19.97
N TYR A 267 4.13 -1.03 20.46
CA TYR A 267 5.44 -0.36 20.51
C TYR A 267 6.07 -0.41 21.90
N LEU A 268 5.49 -1.19 22.83
CA LEU A 268 6.06 -1.41 24.15
C LEU A 268 7.25 -2.37 24.05
N ALA A 269 8.17 -2.26 25.01
CA ALA A 269 9.35 -3.11 25.11
C ALA A 269 9.03 -4.61 24.95
N GLU A 270 7.97 -5.09 25.58
CA GLU A 270 7.55 -6.49 25.53
C GLU A 270 7.08 -6.94 24.13
N ASP A 271 6.48 -6.04 23.35
CA ASP A 271 5.95 -6.36 22.02
C ASP A 271 7.08 -6.41 21.00
N LEU A 272 8.06 -5.51 21.15
CA LEU A 272 9.29 -5.52 20.36
C LEU A 272 10.14 -6.76 20.67
N GLU A 273 10.22 -7.17 21.94
CA GLU A 273 10.88 -8.41 22.33
C GLU A 273 10.20 -9.64 21.70
N LYS A 274 8.87 -9.74 21.78
CA LYS A 274 8.10 -10.82 21.14
C LYS A 274 8.34 -10.86 19.62
N ALA A 275 8.31 -9.71 18.96
CA ALA A 275 8.56 -9.62 17.52
C ALA A 275 10.00 -10.03 17.17
N HIS A 276 10.99 -9.67 17.99
CA HIS A 276 12.36 -10.10 17.80
C HIS A 276 12.53 -11.62 17.97
N ILE A 277 11.95 -12.21 19.02
CA ILE A 277 12.00 -13.66 19.22
C ILE A 277 11.35 -14.39 18.04
N ALA A 278 10.19 -13.91 17.58
CA ALA A 278 9.51 -14.45 16.40
C ALA A 278 10.38 -14.34 15.14
N SER A 279 11.11 -13.22 14.98
CA SER A 279 11.99 -13.01 13.83
C SER A 279 13.12 -14.04 13.74
N GLN A 280 13.56 -14.60 14.87
CA GLN A 280 14.63 -15.60 14.94
C GLN A 280 14.13 -17.04 14.78
N ALA A 281 12.82 -17.28 14.88
CA ALA A 281 12.22 -18.61 14.91
C ALA A 281 11.92 -19.20 13.51
N GLY A 282 12.17 -18.43 12.43
CA GLY A 282 11.99 -18.85 11.03
C GLY A 282 13.23 -18.61 10.20
#